data_AF-A0A8H8DFG2-F1
#
_entry.id   AF-A0A8H8DFG2-F1
#
_cell.length_a   1.000
_cell.length_b   1.000
_cell.length_c   1.000
_cell.angle_alpha   90.00
_cell.angle_beta   90.00
_cell.angle_gamma   90.00
#
_symmetry.space_group_name_H-M   'P 1'
#
loop_
_entity.id
_entity.type
_entity.pdbx_description
1 polymer ?
#
loop_
_entity_poly.entity_id
_entity_poly.type
_entity_poly.pdbx_seq_one_letter_code
_entity_poly.pdbx_strand_id
1 'polypeptide(L)'
;MEELTRGGTRFNVGDDCPVFVGMYEFCQISAGGSLGRNLIGKWRKARTPAHVHRLTSKSASEDGARRLNSGQADIAINWSGGLHHAKKTEASGFCYVNDIVLAILELLRHHQRVLYIDIDIHHGDGVEEAFYTTDRVM
;
A
#
# COMPACT_ATOMS: atom_id res chain seq x y z
N MET A 1 11.45 29.15 -10.24
CA MET A 1 10.07 28.64 -10.05
C MET A 1 9.69 27.58 -11.09
N GLU A 2 10.53 27.30 -12.09
CA GLU A 2 10.29 26.33 -13.17
C GLU A 2 10.95 24.95 -12.91
N GLU A 3 11.51 24.74 -11.73
CA GLU A 3 12.47 23.66 -11.45
C GLU A 3 11.88 22.43 -10.75
N LEU A 4 10.56 22.35 -10.56
CA LEU A 4 9.93 21.33 -9.70
C LEU A 4 8.90 20.42 -10.38
N THR A 5 8.77 20.43 -11.71
CA THR A 5 7.76 19.60 -12.37
C THR A 5 8.34 18.84 -13.58
N ARG A 6 8.54 17.53 -13.43
CA ARG A 6 8.51 16.64 -14.60
C ARG A 6 7.08 16.70 -15.15
N GLY A 7 6.88 17.35 -16.31
CA GLY A 7 5.57 17.36 -16.99
C GLY A 7 4.59 18.49 -16.63
N GLY A 8 5.03 19.56 -15.95
CA GLY A 8 4.23 20.79 -15.83
C GLY A 8 3.11 20.80 -14.77
N THR A 9 2.91 19.73 -13.99
CA THR A 9 1.98 19.72 -12.84
C THR A 9 2.71 19.45 -11.53
N ARG A 10 2.29 20.13 -10.45
CA ARG A 10 2.94 20.05 -9.11
C ARG A 10 3.00 18.64 -8.52
N PHE A 11 2.08 17.77 -8.92
CA PHE A 11 1.88 16.45 -8.33
C PHE A 11 2.09 15.29 -9.33
N ASN A 12 2.61 15.61 -10.53
CA ASN A 12 2.80 14.66 -11.63
C ASN A 12 1.54 13.84 -11.97
N VAL A 13 0.37 14.48 -11.90
CA VAL A 13 -0.91 13.93 -12.35
C VAL A 13 -1.15 14.46 -13.78
N GLY A 14 -1.40 13.56 -14.73
CA GLY A 14 -1.37 13.85 -16.15
C GLY A 14 -1.37 12.57 -17.00
N ASP A 15 -0.49 12.49 -18.00
CA ASP A 15 -0.47 11.38 -18.96
C ASP A 15 -0.24 10.02 -18.32
N ASP A 16 0.84 9.90 -17.53
CA ASP A 16 1.23 8.65 -16.86
C ASP A 16 0.38 8.34 -15.62
N CYS A 17 -0.28 9.35 -15.06
CA CYS A 17 -1.12 9.25 -13.88
C CYS A 17 -2.42 10.05 -14.12
N PRO A 18 -3.37 9.51 -14.93
CA PRO A 18 -4.54 10.25 -15.35
C PRO A 18 -5.55 10.47 -14.22
N VAL A 19 -6.26 11.59 -14.28
CA VAL A 19 -7.45 11.77 -13.44
C VAL A 19 -8.58 10.91 -14.00
N PHE A 20 -9.19 10.09 -13.16
CA PHE A 20 -10.38 9.32 -13.51
C PHE A 20 -11.42 9.34 -12.38
N VAL A 21 -12.68 9.12 -12.73
CA VAL A 21 -13.78 9.01 -11.75
C VAL A 21 -13.54 7.77 -10.89
N GLY A 22 -13.51 7.95 -9.56
CA GLY A 22 -13.22 6.86 -8.64
C GLY A 22 -11.74 6.72 -8.24
N MET A 23 -10.87 7.65 -8.65
CA MET A 23 -9.42 7.60 -8.36
C MET A 23 -9.14 7.53 -6.86
N TYR A 24 -9.83 8.34 -6.06
CA TYR A 24 -9.63 8.33 -4.61
C TYR A 24 -10.10 7.02 -3.98
N GLU A 25 -11.25 6.50 -4.40
CA GLU A 25 -11.81 5.23 -3.96
C GLU A 25 -10.90 4.05 -4.33
N PHE A 26 -10.29 4.09 -5.52
CA PHE A 26 -9.29 3.13 -5.95
C PHE A 26 -8.08 3.12 -4.99
N CYS A 27 -7.51 4.30 -4.69
CA CYS A 27 -6.42 4.42 -3.73
C CYS A 27 -6.82 3.92 -2.33
N GLN A 28 -8.05 4.20 -1.90
CA GLN A 28 -8.58 3.71 -0.62
C GLN A 28 -8.73 2.19 -0.57
N ILE A 29 -9.09 1.55 -1.68
CA ILE A 29 -9.20 0.08 -1.75
C ILE A 29 -7.81 -0.56 -1.64
N SER A 30 -6.83 0.00 -2.35
CA SER A 30 -5.45 -0.47 -2.36
C SER A 30 -4.75 -0.29 -1.00
N ALA A 31 -4.70 0.96 -0.51
CA ALA A 31 -3.95 1.34 0.68
C ALA A 31 -4.73 1.20 2.00
N GLY A 32 -6.05 1.37 1.95
CA GLY A 32 -6.85 1.71 3.12
C GLY A 32 -6.83 0.68 4.25
N GLY A 33 -7.29 1.13 5.41
CA GLY A 33 -7.11 0.45 6.68
C GLY A 33 -8.28 0.45 7.68
N SER A 34 -9.53 0.53 7.22
CA SER A 34 -10.80 0.59 8.02
C SER A 34 -11.56 1.93 7.94
N LEU A 35 -11.81 2.45 6.75
CA LEU A 35 -12.80 3.53 6.55
C LEU A 35 -14.01 3.01 5.78
N GLY A 36 -14.85 2.21 6.43
CA GLY A 36 -16.07 1.68 5.81
C GLY A 36 -16.72 0.55 6.58
N ARG A 37 -17.06 0.76 7.87
CA ARG A 37 -17.62 -0.29 8.74
C ARG A 37 -19.03 -0.78 8.39
N ASN A 38 -19.66 -0.35 7.28
CA ASN A 38 -21.11 -0.53 7.10
C ASN A 38 -21.62 -1.02 5.74
N LEU A 39 -20.79 -1.52 4.81
CA LEU A 39 -21.32 -2.04 3.53
C LEU A 39 -20.58 -3.30 3.08
N ILE A 40 -20.97 -4.45 3.64
CA ILE A 40 -21.15 -5.78 3.00
C ILE A 40 -21.34 -6.84 4.10
N GLY A 41 -22.29 -7.75 3.89
CA GLY A 41 -22.86 -8.65 4.89
C GLY A 41 -21.87 -9.55 5.63
N LYS A 42 -22.25 -9.88 6.88
CA LYS A 42 -21.61 -10.88 7.74
C LYS A 42 -21.53 -12.23 7.02
N TRP A 43 -20.35 -12.59 6.49
CA TRP A 43 -20.05 -13.97 6.16
C TRP A 43 -19.44 -14.66 7.38
N ARG A 44 -20.14 -15.70 7.82
CA ARG A 44 -19.91 -16.47 9.04
C ARG A 44 -18.51 -17.09 9.04
N LYS A 45 -17.80 -17.01 10.17
CA LYS A 45 -16.52 -17.70 10.45
C LYS A 45 -16.58 -19.15 9.96
N ALA A 46 -15.89 -19.46 8.87
CA ALA A 46 -15.41 -20.81 8.64
C ALA A 46 -14.10 -20.96 9.42
N ARG A 47 -14.08 -21.87 10.39
CA ARG A 47 -12.84 -22.33 11.02
C ARG A 47 -12.04 -23.07 9.94
N THR A 48 -11.15 -22.37 9.26
CA THR A 48 -10.03 -23.03 8.58
C THR A 48 -8.95 -23.32 9.63
N PRO A 49 -8.21 -24.43 9.52
CA PRO A 49 -6.96 -24.60 10.25
C PRO A 49 -6.07 -23.38 9.98
N ALA A 50 -5.26 -23.00 10.96
CA ALA A 50 -4.43 -21.80 10.93
C ALA A 50 -3.63 -21.62 9.62
N HIS A 51 -3.24 -20.37 9.37
CA HIS A 51 -2.11 -19.90 8.54
C HIS A 51 -2.38 -19.13 7.24
N VAL A 52 -3.61 -18.94 6.75
CA VAL A 52 -3.86 -18.00 5.62
C VAL A 52 -5.17 -17.24 5.79
N HIS A 53 -5.08 -15.93 6.07
CA HIS A 53 -6.24 -15.05 6.06
C HIS A 53 -6.33 -14.34 4.71
N ARG A 54 -7.26 -14.80 3.86
CA ARG A 54 -7.64 -14.05 2.66
C ARG A 54 -8.35 -12.75 3.09
N LEU A 55 -7.72 -11.61 2.85
CA LEU A 55 -8.33 -10.30 3.07
C LEU A 55 -9.44 -10.10 2.03
N THR A 56 -10.71 -10.16 2.43
CA THR A 56 -11.86 -10.03 1.52
C THR A 56 -12.72 -8.80 1.79
N SER A 57 -12.20 -7.74 2.42
CA SER A 57 -13.01 -6.54 2.64
C SER A 57 -12.19 -5.23 2.62
N LYS A 58 -12.29 -4.49 1.51
CA LYS A 58 -12.26 -3.01 1.37
C LYS A 58 -11.21 -2.20 2.17
N SER A 59 -10.01 -2.74 2.35
CA SER A 59 -8.84 -2.10 2.98
C SER A 59 -7.78 -3.19 3.09
N ALA A 60 -6.61 -3.06 2.45
CA ALA A 60 -5.86 -4.26 2.13
C ALA A 60 -4.41 -4.24 2.64
N SER A 61 -3.54 -3.29 2.27
CA SER A 61 -2.14 -3.33 2.73
C SER A 61 -1.98 -3.00 4.23
N GLU A 62 -2.59 -1.92 4.73
CA GLU A 62 -2.52 -1.61 6.17
C GLU A 62 -3.28 -2.61 7.05
N ASP A 63 -4.44 -3.13 6.60
CA ASP A 63 -5.19 -4.14 7.37
C ASP A 63 -4.39 -5.46 7.45
N GLY A 64 -3.73 -5.83 6.36
CA GLY A 64 -2.77 -6.93 6.35
C GLY A 64 -1.68 -6.73 7.38
N ALA A 65 -1.00 -5.58 7.37
CA ALA A 65 0.04 -5.24 8.34
C ALA A 65 -0.48 -5.30 9.80
N ARG A 66 -1.66 -4.77 10.10
CA ARG A 66 -2.28 -4.87 11.44
C ARG A 66 -2.57 -6.31 11.86
N ARG A 67 -3.02 -7.16 10.93
CA ARG A 67 -3.28 -8.58 11.24
C ARG A 67 -1.99 -9.35 11.52
N LEU A 68 -0.92 -9.05 10.78
CA LEU A 68 0.42 -9.60 11.04
C LEU A 68 0.92 -9.15 12.42
N ASN A 69 0.89 -7.83 12.70
CA ASN A 69 1.31 -7.26 13.98
C ASN A 69 0.56 -7.84 15.19
N SER A 70 -0.73 -8.15 15.03
CA SER A 70 -1.57 -8.67 16.11
C SER A 70 -1.59 -10.21 16.22
N GLY A 71 -0.79 -10.91 15.40
CA GLY A 71 -0.77 -12.38 15.37
C GLY A 71 -2.10 -12.99 14.91
N GLN A 72 -2.95 -12.21 14.26
CA GLN A 72 -4.22 -12.68 13.69
C GLN A 72 -4.03 -13.35 12.32
N ALA A 73 -2.86 -13.21 11.71
CA ALA A 73 -2.48 -13.91 10.49
C ALA A 73 -0.96 -14.10 10.46
N ASP A 74 -0.52 -15.20 9.86
CA ASP A 74 0.90 -15.42 9.51
C ASP A 74 1.21 -14.88 8.11
N ILE A 75 0.19 -14.92 7.22
CA ILE A 75 0.26 -14.44 5.84
C ILE A 75 -0.98 -13.60 5.54
N ALA A 76 -0.76 -12.40 4.99
CA ALA A 76 -1.79 -11.50 4.50
C ALA A 76 -1.54 -11.22 3.01
N ILE A 77 -2.59 -11.33 2.18
CA ILE A 77 -2.48 -11.17 0.73
C ILE A 77 -3.39 -10.02 0.27
N ASN A 78 -2.81 -9.04 -0.42
CA ASN A 78 -3.51 -7.96 -1.10
C ASN A 78 -3.05 -7.85 -2.56
N TRP A 79 -3.86 -8.35 -3.50
CA TRP A 79 -3.57 -8.23 -4.94
C TRP A 79 -3.89 -6.87 -5.55
N SER A 80 -4.59 -6.00 -4.82
CA SER A 80 -4.91 -4.63 -5.27
C SER A 80 -3.87 -3.60 -4.81
N GLY A 81 -2.89 -4.03 -4.01
CA GLY A 81 -1.76 -3.23 -3.55
C GLY A 81 -0.54 -3.39 -4.44
N GLY A 82 0.61 -3.00 -3.92
CA GLY A 82 1.88 -3.11 -4.62
C GLY A 82 2.23 -1.89 -5.48
N LEU A 83 1.62 -0.73 -5.22
CA LEU A 83 1.80 0.48 -6.03
C LEU A 83 3.10 1.19 -5.62
N HIS A 84 4.23 0.64 -6.05
CA HIS A 84 5.57 0.94 -5.55
C HIS A 84 6.21 2.23 -6.07
N HIS A 85 5.66 2.86 -7.11
CA HIS A 85 6.26 4.06 -7.73
C HIS A 85 5.82 5.38 -7.08
N ALA A 86 4.71 5.37 -6.33
CA ALA A 86 4.18 6.59 -5.72
C ALA A 86 5.21 7.21 -4.76
N LYS A 87 5.44 8.51 -4.91
CA LYS A 87 6.40 9.29 -4.12
C LYS A 87 5.69 10.00 -2.99
N LYS A 88 6.47 10.66 -2.12
CA LYS A 88 5.92 11.40 -0.97
C LYS A 88 5.00 12.55 -1.39
N THR A 89 5.29 13.22 -2.51
CA THR A 89 4.59 14.44 -2.94
C THR A 89 4.12 14.41 -4.39
N GLU A 90 4.26 13.29 -5.10
CA GLU A 90 3.87 13.16 -6.51
C GLU A 90 3.47 11.73 -6.87
N ALA A 91 2.57 11.62 -7.85
CA ALA A 91 2.24 10.35 -8.48
C ALA A 91 3.32 9.95 -9.49
N SER A 92 3.47 8.66 -9.79
CA SER A 92 4.43 8.17 -10.79
C SER A 92 4.07 6.74 -11.18
N GLY A 93 4.23 6.36 -12.45
CA GLY A 93 4.09 4.96 -12.91
C GLY A 93 2.74 4.35 -12.55
N PHE A 94 1.65 5.06 -12.83
CA PHE A 94 0.28 4.70 -12.44
C PHE A 94 0.01 4.61 -10.92
N CYS A 95 0.97 4.99 -10.07
CA CYS A 95 0.87 4.92 -8.62
C CYS A 95 0.62 6.30 -8.00
N TYR A 96 -0.50 6.44 -7.28
CA TYR A 96 -0.88 7.70 -6.62
C TYR A 96 -0.62 7.69 -5.11
N VAL A 97 -0.73 6.53 -4.47
CA VAL A 97 -0.51 6.32 -3.03
C VAL A 97 0.37 5.09 -2.88
N ASN A 98 1.44 5.19 -2.11
CA ASN A 98 2.36 4.09 -1.86
C ASN A 98 1.85 3.24 -0.69
N ASP A 99 1.00 2.25 -0.99
CA ASP A 99 0.39 1.38 0.01
C ASP A 99 1.42 0.49 0.73
N ILE A 100 2.52 0.17 0.07
CA ILE A 100 3.62 -0.61 0.62
C ILE A 100 4.31 0.16 1.74
N VAL A 101 4.66 1.44 1.49
CA VAL A 101 5.28 2.29 2.51
C VAL A 101 4.40 2.41 3.76
N LEU A 102 3.09 2.60 3.58
CA LEU A 102 2.13 2.67 4.69
C LEU A 102 2.07 1.35 5.47
N ALA A 103 2.07 0.20 4.78
CA ALA A 103 2.10 -1.10 5.42
C ALA A 103 3.40 -1.36 6.20
N ILE A 104 4.56 -1.01 5.63
CA ILE A 104 5.86 -1.13 6.29
C ILE A 104 5.91 -0.24 7.54
N LEU A 105 5.43 1.00 7.46
CA LEU A 105 5.34 1.89 8.62
C LEU A 105 4.48 1.30 9.74
N GLU A 106 3.36 0.65 9.40
CA GLU A 106 2.55 -0.08 10.39
C GLU A 106 3.30 -1.28 10.98
N LEU A 107 4.01 -2.09 10.17
CA LEU A 107 4.83 -3.20 10.67
C LEU A 107 5.96 -2.73 11.60
N LEU A 108 6.61 -1.61 11.28
CA LEU A 108 7.69 -1.03 12.08
C LEU A 108 7.26 -0.58 13.48
N ARG A 109 5.95 -0.55 13.78
CA ARG A 109 5.45 -0.31 15.14
C ARG A 109 5.72 -1.47 16.10
N HIS A 110 5.87 -2.69 15.57
CA HIS A 110 6.07 -3.91 16.34
C HIS A 110 7.37 -4.66 15.98
N HIS A 111 7.90 -4.43 14.77
CA HIS A 111 9.09 -5.10 14.27
C HIS A 111 10.29 -4.14 14.21
N GLN A 112 11.43 -4.56 14.77
CA GLN A 112 12.65 -3.75 14.74
C GLN A 112 13.16 -3.54 13.30
N ARG A 113 13.05 -4.58 12.47
CA ARG A 113 13.46 -4.60 11.06
C ARG A 113 12.37 -5.23 10.21
N VAL A 114 12.16 -4.70 9.00
CA VAL A 114 11.25 -5.22 7.98
C VAL A 114 12.05 -5.43 6.69
N LEU A 115 11.87 -6.56 6.01
CA LEU A 115 12.46 -6.84 4.70
C LEU A 115 11.40 -6.60 3.62
N TYR A 116 11.73 -5.81 2.62
CA TYR A 116 10.95 -5.59 1.41
C TYR A 116 11.60 -6.33 0.24
N ILE A 117 10.81 -7.13 -0.48
CA ILE A 117 11.27 -7.84 -1.68
C ILE A 117 10.35 -7.43 -2.82
N ASP A 118 10.96 -6.87 -3.86
CA ASP A 118 10.28 -6.46 -5.08
C ASP A 118 10.68 -7.38 -6.24
N ILE A 119 9.69 -7.92 -6.93
CA ILE A 119 9.86 -8.80 -8.10
C ILE A 119 9.21 -8.21 -9.34
N ASP A 120 8.70 -6.98 -9.27
CA ASP A 120 8.24 -6.26 -10.45
C ASP A 120 9.40 -6.03 -11.41
N ILE A 121 9.09 -5.90 -12.70
CA ILE A 121 10.09 -5.61 -13.73
C ILE A 121 10.62 -4.17 -13.61
N HIS A 122 9.81 -3.27 -13.07
CA HIS A 122 10.19 -1.89 -12.78
C HIS A 122 10.87 -1.83 -11.41
N HIS A 123 11.85 -0.93 -11.28
CA HIS A 123 12.51 -0.69 -10.01
C HIS A 123 11.52 -0.07 -9.01
N GLY A 124 11.43 -0.63 -7.81
CA GLY A 124 10.58 -0.16 -6.71
C GLY A 124 11.06 1.14 -6.04
N ASP A 125 11.24 2.16 -6.86
CA ASP A 125 11.89 3.42 -6.55
C ASP A 125 11.17 4.24 -5.47
N GLY A 126 9.84 4.19 -5.38
CA GLY A 126 9.08 4.90 -4.34
C GLY A 126 9.27 4.29 -2.95
N VAL A 127 9.36 2.96 -2.86
CA VAL A 127 9.63 2.26 -1.59
C VAL A 127 11.10 2.44 -1.18
N GLU A 128 12.03 2.32 -2.13
CA GLU A 128 13.45 2.58 -1.91
C GLU A 128 13.68 4.00 -1.38
N GLU A 129 13.15 5.01 -2.06
CA GLU A 129 13.29 6.42 -1.67
C GLU A 129 12.73 6.69 -0.26
N ALA A 130 11.58 6.09 0.09
CA ALA A 130 10.93 6.29 1.38
C ALA A 130 11.78 5.78 2.56
N PHE A 131 12.64 4.79 2.35
CA PHE A 131 13.44 4.17 3.40
C PHE A 131 14.96 4.25 3.16
N TYR A 132 15.40 5.03 2.17
CA TYR A 132 16.80 5.12 1.74
C TYR A 132 17.79 5.43 2.86
N THR A 133 17.36 6.17 3.89
CA THR A 133 18.22 6.64 5.00
C THR A 133 18.01 5.89 6.30
N THR A 134 17.34 4.73 6.31
CA THR A 134 17.12 3.92 7.52
C THR A 134 17.67 2.52 7.37
N ASP A 135 18.16 1.94 8.46
CA ASP A 135 18.59 0.54 8.55
C ASP A 135 17.48 -0.41 9.03
N ARG A 136 16.30 0.15 9.34
CA ARG A 136 15.13 -0.62 9.80
C ARG A 136 14.36 -1.28 8.67
N VAL A 137 14.59 -0.90 7.43
CA VAL A 137 13.97 -1.49 6.24
C VAL A 137 15.08 -1.83 5.26
N MET A 138 15.08 -3.05 4.76
CA MET A 138 16.00 -3.55 3.73
C MET A 138 15.23 -3.92 2.48
#